data_AF-A0A372YVS5-F1
#
_entry.id   AF-A0A372YVS5-F1
#
_cell.length_a   1.000
_cell.length_b   1.000
_cell.length_c   1.000
_cell.angle_alpha   90.00
_cell.angle_beta   90.00
_cell.angle_gamma   90.00
#
_symmetry.space_group_name_H-M   'P 1'
#
loop_
_entity.id
_entity.type
_entity.pdbx_description
1 polymer ?
#
loop_
_entity_poly.entity_id
_entity_poly.type
_entity_poly.pdbx_seq_one_letter_code
_entity_poly.pdbx_strand_id
1 'polypeptide(L)'
;MKAKFIGIASMLALLAACDQDKYELDNLVPEEYNKILYIKEYGTPEITLYNADEKSTYSFSVNLGGKDFMAQPAACDIRTLTQAEVDQKYSIPEGTNYKVLTKGYSIDNLHLDFATEEFYKQVTVSMTPKVIEDEINTAPNSTWVLPICLHSESDLVNAAKNEIFMKINVVSPSVGFNSAVERIVQYENGTPRVNSVEFGIDAENQWGLTCTFAVDETYAAAMYPTYKLLPAECYEFSENIQLRKGEKIADLFITFTGEKLEWGDYVLPIRMSSDPVASSPEKNMHVLVIHHSSNWEVTGKYEERRYNSGGKFKHLLDGDPKTFWASHWDGPNARDLPPVLVIDTKEEHSFGKIGFMHIDNDGQKDKHNYQLEFYVSSDSRTWWNFDHEKFWEGKENGDVDWTEYGWKTDTNWENQANWVPVGKVTEMKSLHHPEYEYFDLDSSVKGRYFIIKVTYSGTRDMVEFAEIDLQTVD
;
A
#
# COMPACT_ATOMS: atom_id res chain seq x y z
N MET A 1 -68.47 -71.29 -24.84
CA MET A 1 -69.16 -70.29 -24.01
C MET A 1 -68.13 -69.69 -23.06
N LYS A 2 -67.94 -68.37 -23.14
CA LYS A 2 -67.33 -67.43 -22.19
C LYS A 2 -66.05 -67.81 -21.41
N ALA A 3 -65.06 -66.95 -21.65
CA ALA A 3 -63.82 -66.72 -20.93
C ALA A 3 -63.85 -66.91 -19.40
N LYS A 4 -62.68 -67.24 -18.83
CA LYS A 4 -62.01 -66.36 -17.85
C LYS A 4 -60.52 -66.70 -17.67
N PHE A 5 -59.74 -65.64 -17.74
CA PHE A 5 -58.33 -65.48 -17.33
C PHE A 5 -58.13 -65.74 -15.83
N ILE A 6 -56.91 -66.16 -15.47
CA ILE A 6 -56.01 -65.82 -14.33
C ILE A 6 -54.80 -66.75 -14.56
N GLY A 7 -53.52 -66.38 -14.57
CA GLY A 7 -52.81 -65.19 -14.11
C GLY A 7 -51.59 -65.65 -13.30
N ILE A 8 -50.40 -65.31 -13.81
CA ILE A 8 -49.14 -65.01 -13.08
C ILE A 8 -48.16 -66.16 -12.74
N ALA A 9 -46.91 -65.91 -13.19
CA ALA A 9 -45.60 -66.31 -12.68
C ALA A 9 -45.25 -67.82 -12.72
N SER A 10 -44.02 -68.24 -12.92
CA SER A 10 -42.73 -67.61 -12.67
C SER A 10 -41.65 -68.26 -13.51
N MET A 11 -40.75 -67.41 -13.97
CA MET A 11 -39.41 -67.69 -14.50
C MET A 11 -38.58 -68.50 -13.49
N LEU A 12 -37.97 -69.63 -13.90
CA LEU A 12 -36.64 -70.06 -13.44
C LEU A 12 -36.11 -71.24 -14.31
N ALA A 13 -35.20 -70.88 -15.21
CA ALA A 13 -33.93 -71.53 -15.52
C ALA A 13 -33.87 -73.06 -15.74
N LEU A 14 -33.50 -73.50 -16.96
CA LEU A 14 -32.14 -73.95 -17.31
C LEU A 14 -32.14 -74.78 -18.60
N LEU A 15 -31.30 -74.32 -19.54
CA LEU A 15 -30.34 -75.08 -20.34
C LEU A 15 -30.87 -76.13 -21.33
N ALA A 16 -30.84 -75.78 -22.61
CA ALA A 16 -29.72 -76.17 -23.49
C ALA A 16 -30.05 -75.81 -24.94
N ALA A 17 -29.64 -74.62 -25.38
CA ALA A 17 -29.34 -74.30 -26.77
C ALA A 17 -28.96 -72.83 -26.86
N CYS A 18 -27.66 -72.54 -26.96
CA CYS A 18 -27.09 -71.46 -27.76
C CYS A 18 -25.58 -71.63 -27.72
N ASP A 19 -25.10 -72.34 -28.74
CA ASP A 19 -23.75 -72.19 -29.27
C ASP A 19 -23.68 -70.77 -29.87
N GLN A 20 -22.80 -69.91 -29.38
CA GLN A 20 -22.30 -68.70 -30.04
C GLN A 20 -21.32 -67.96 -29.12
N ASP A 21 -20.04 -68.00 -29.50
CA ASP A 21 -19.08 -66.90 -29.45
C ASP A 21 -19.34 -65.84 -28.38
N LYS A 22 -18.93 -66.15 -27.15
CA LYS A 22 -18.70 -65.11 -26.15
C LYS A 22 -17.56 -64.25 -26.66
N TYR A 23 -17.91 -63.09 -27.23
CA TYR A 23 -17.09 -61.89 -27.36
C TYR A 23 -15.80 -62.01 -26.55
N GLU A 24 -14.69 -62.38 -27.21
CA GLU A 24 -13.36 -62.22 -26.66
C GLU A 24 -13.12 -60.72 -26.56
N LEU A 25 -13.57 -60.14 -25.45
CA LEU A 25 -13.31 -58.76 -25.09
C LEU A 25 -11.79 -58.47 -25.10
N ASP A 26 -10.99 -59.53 -24.94
CA ASP A 26 -9.53 -59.52 -25.02
C ASP A 26 -8.99 -59.24 -26.43
N ASN A 27 -9.74 -59.52 -27.51
CA ASN A 27 -9.33 -59.20 -28.89
C ASN A 27 -9.87 -57.85 -29.40
N LEU A 28 -10.61 -57.09 -28.56
CA LEU A 28 -11.17 -55.80 -28.96
C LEU A 28 -10.19 -54.64 -28.84
N VAL A 29 -9.12 -54.80 -28.04
CA VAL A 29 -8.08 -53.79 -27.85
C VAL A 29 -6.87 -54.21 -28.68
N PRO A 30 -6.49 -53.45 -29.74
CA PRO A 30 -5.29 -53.72 -30.51
C PRO A 30 -4.06 -53.85 -29.60
N GLU A 31 -3.16 -54.78 -29.91
CA GLU A 31 -1.98 -55.08 -29.07
C GLU A 31 -1.10 -53.84 -28.81
N GLU A 32 -1.09 -52.88 -29.73
CA GLU A 32 -0.40 -51.59 -29.60
C GLU A 32 -0.89 -50.74 -28.41
N TYR A 33 -2.09 -50.99 -27.86
CA TYR A 33 -2.61 -50.32 -26.66
C TYR A 33 -2.41 -51.13 -25.38
N ASN A 34 -1.77 -52.30 -25.45
CA ASN A 34 -1.46 -53.10 -24.26
C ASN A 34 -0.50 -52.36 -23.33
N LYS A 35 0.37 -51.51 -23.90
CA LYS A 35 1.38 -50.75 -23.17
C LYS A 35 1.62 -49.41 -23.86
N ILE A 36 1.41 -48.32 -23.11
CA ILE A 36 1.49 -46.95 -23.59
C ILE A 36 2.29 -46.14 -22.58
N LEU A 37 3.31 -45.46 -23.08
CA LEU A 37 4.13 -44.53 -22.32
C LEU A 37 3.52 -43.13 -22.32
N TYR A 38 3.58 -42.45 -21.18
CA TYR A 38 3.14 -41.06 -21.07
C TYR A 38 3.85 -40.30 -19.95
N ILE A 39 3.95 -38.99 -20.11
CA ILE A 39 4.38 -38.06 -19.06
C ILE A 39 3.16 -37.70 -18.20
N LYS A 40 3.29 -37.79 -16.87
CA LYS A 40 2.19 -37.44 -15.95
C LYS A 40 2.00 -35.93 -15.83
N GLU A 41 3.07 -35.16 -15.75
CA GLU A 41 3.11 -33.70 -15.64
C GLU A 41 3.17 -33.00 -17.03
N TYR A 42 2.55 -33.61 -18.05
CA TYR A 42 2.47 -33.05 -19.42
C TYR A 42 1.78 -31.68 -19.45
N GLY A 43 2.05 -30.90 -20.51
CA GLY A 43 1.42 -29.59 -20.73
C GLY A 43 2.43 -28.44 -20.76
N THR A 44 1.97 -27.21 -20.50
CA THR A 44 2.75 -25.98 -20.70
C THR A 44 2.93 -25.20 -19.38
N PRO A 45 3.69 -25.71 -18.40
CA PRO A 45 3.87 -25.01 -17.13
C PRO A 45 4.75 -23.75 -17.30
N GLU A 46 4.46 -22.73 -16.50
CA GLU A 46 5.31 -21.53 -16.38
C GLU A 46 6.25 -21.70 -15.19
N ILE A 47 7.55 -21.68 -15.45
CA ILE A 47 8.61 -21.84 -14.46
C ILE A 47 9.28 -20.49 -14.25
N THR A 48 9.16 -19.96 -13.03
CA THR A 48 9.89 -18.76 -12.61
C THR A 48 11.13 -19.18 -11.84
N LEU A 49 12.29 -18.85 -12.39
CA LEU A 49 13.60 -19.04 -11.78
C LEU A 49 14.02 -17.73 -11.13
N TYR A 50 14.50 -17.80 -9.89
CA TYR A 50 15.06 -16.62 -9.23
C TYR A 50 16.56 -16.55 -9.49
N ASN A 51 17.06 -15.36 -9.80
CA ASN A 51 18.49 -15.13 -10.03
C ASN A 51 19.28 -15.29 -8.72
N ALA A 52 19.59 -16.53 -8.38
CA ALA A 52 20.37 -16.93 -7.22
C ALA A 52 21.45 -17.94 -7.63
N ASP A 53 22.48 -18.08 -6.80
CA ASP A 53 23.58 -19.02 -7.02
C ASP A 53 23.17 -20.50 -6.85
N GLU A 54 21.94 -20.77 -6.39
CA GLU A 54 21.42 -22.13 -6.22
C GLU A 54 20.72 -22.66 -7.49
N LYS A 55 20.85 -23.97 -7.72
CA LYS A 55 20.13 -24.66 -8.79
C LYS A 55 18.66 -24.82 -8.40
N SER A 56 17.77 -24.64 -9.38
CA SER A 56 16.36 -24.99 -9.25
C SER A 56 16.11 -26.36 -9.88
N THR A 57 15.23 -27.17 -9.27
CA THR A 57 14.87 -28.49 -9.79
C THR A 57 13.40 -28.58 -10.15
N TYR A 58 13.11 -29.27 -11.25
CA TYR A 58 11.76 -29.62 -11.69
C TYR A 58 11.72 -31.13 -11.96
N SER A 59 10.79 -31.85 -11.35
CA SER A 59 10.67 -33.31 -11.49
C SER A 59 9.35 -33.68 -12.15
N PHE A 60 9.41 -34.64 -13.07
CA PHE A 60 8.24 -35.24 -13.71
C PHE A 60 8.37 -36.76 -13.75
N SER A 61 7.27 -37.46 -13.97
CA SER A 61 7.22 -38.91 -14.04
C SER A 61 6.82 -39.40 -15.41
N VAL A 62 7.62 -40.32 -15.97
CA VAL A 62 7.24 -41.13 -17.13
C VAL A 62 6.57 -42.39 -16.60
N ASN A 63 5.36 -42.68 -17.09
CA ASN A 63 4.52 -43.76 -16.62
C ASN A 63 4.17 -44.72 -17.77
N LEU A 64 3.95 -45.97 -17.39
CA LEU A 64 3.37 -47.00 -18.23
C LEU A 64 1.90 -47.20 -17.84
N GLY A 65 1.04 -47.27 -18.85
CA GLY A 65 -0.36 -47.67 -18.71
C GLY A 65 -0.80 -48.54 -19.88
N GLY A 66 -2.04 -49.02 -19.87
CA GLY A 66 -2.58 -49.91 -20.90
C GLY A 66 -3.28 -51.11 -20.29
N LYS A 67 -3.61 -52.11 -21.13
CA LYS A 67 -4.28 -53.34 -20.68
C LYS A 67 -3.34 -54.26 -19.88
N ASP A 68 -2.13 -54.49 -20.40
CA ASP A 68 -1.18 -55.51 -19.89
C ASP A 68 0.23 -54.93 -19.63
N PHE A 69 0.31 -53.62 -19.38
CA PHE A 69 1.56 -52.85 -19.28
C PHE A 69 2.54 -53.34 -18.22
N MET A 70 2.09 -54.07 -17.20
CA MET A 70 2.93 -54.64 -16.15
C MET A 70 3.65 -55.94 -16.57
N ALA A 71 3.19 -56.59 -17.64
CA ALA A 71 3.66 -57.91 -18.04
C ALA A 71 4.85 -57.88 -19.01
N GLN A 72 5.26 -56.70 -19.51
CA GLN A 72 6.29 -56.55 -20.53
C GLN A 72 7.24 -55.38 -20.19
N PRO A 73 8.54 -55.51 -20.49
CA PRO A 73 9.48 -54.39 -20.35
C PRO A 73 9.19 -53.31 -21.39
N ALA A 74 9.59 -52.06 -21.13
CA ALA A 74 9.47 -50.95 -22.08
C ALA A 74 10.75 -50.12 -22.10
N ALA A 75 11.00 -49.41 -23.19
CA ALA A 75 12.13 -48.47 -23.27
C ALA A 75 11.69 -47.15 -23.89
N CYS A 76 12.24 -46.06 -23.39
CA CYS A 76 12.01 -44.74 -23.96
C CYS A 76 13.15 -43.78 -23.71
N ASP A 77 13.19 -42.76 -24.56
CA ASP A 77 14.16 -41.69 -24.52
C ASP A 77 13.47 -40.36 -24.26
N ILE A 78 14.17 -39.53 -23.52
CA ILE A 78 13.81 -38.16 -23.22
C ILE A 78 14.75 -37.29 -24.02
N ARG A 79 14.18 -36.37 -24.79
CA ARG A 79 14.95 -35.37 -25.53
C ARG A 79 14.25 -34.02 -25.45
N THR A 80 14.95 -33.00 -25.90
CA THR A 80 14.34 -31.70 -26.15
C THR A 80 13.94 -31.55 -27.61
N LEU A 81 12.89 -30.77 -27.87
CA LEU A 81 12.59 -30.34 -29.23
C LEU A 81 13.65 -29.34 -29.71
N THR A 82 14.05 -29.46 -30.96
CA THR A 82 14.90 -28.49 -31.64
C THR A 82 14.14 -27.18 -31.88
N GLN A 83 14.87 -26.08 -32.10
CA GLN A 83 14.25 -24.80 -32.46
C GLN A 83 13.33 -24.92 -33.68
N ALA A 84 13.73 -25.67 -34.70
CA ALA A 84 12.91 -25.86 -35.91
C ALA A 84 11.60 -26.61 -35.64
N GLU A 85 11.63 -27.63 -34.76
CA GLU A 85 10.42 -28.34 -34.33
C GLU A 85 9.49 -27.41 -33.55
N VAL A 86 10.04 -26.61 -32.62
CA VAL A 86 9.26 -25.61 -31.87
C VAL A 86 8.66 -24.55 -32.79
N ASP A 87 9.41 -24.09 -33.79
CA ASP A 87 8.92 -23.10 -34.73
C ASP A 87 7.72 -23.59 -35.53
N GLN A 88 7.79 -24.84 -36.01
CA GLN A 88 6.70 -25.45 -36.78
C GLN A 88 5.49 -25.78 -35.91
N LYS A 89 5.70 -26.28 -34.69
CA LYS A 89 4.64 -26.78 -33.83
C LYS A 89 3.96 -25.68 -33.01
N TYR A 90 4.69 -24.64 -32.61
CA TYR A 90 4.24 -23.62 -31.67
C TYR A 90 4.44 -22.19 -32.18
N SER A 91 5.66 -21.80 -32.55
CA SER A 91 5.95 -20.38 -32.84
C SER A 91 5.10 -19.82 -33.99
N ILE A 92 5.05 -20.54 -35.12
CA ILE A 92 4.31 -20.11 -36.30
C ILE A 92 2.79 -20.19 -36.08
N PRO A 93 2.23 -21.31 -35.57
CA PRO A 93 0.78 -21.41 -35.32
C PRO A 93 0.26 -20.39 -34.30
N GLU A 94 1.03 -20.07 -33.25
CA GLU A 94 0.62 -19.16 -32.17
C GLU A 94 1.03 -17.70 -32.43
N GLY A 95 1.83 -17.43 -33.47
CA GLY A 95 2.37 -16.09 -33.74
C GLY A 95 3.29 -15.56 -32.63
N THR A 96 3.94 -16.46 -31.88
CA THR A 96 4.81 -16.14 -30.74
C THR A 96 6.25 -16.51 -31.06
N ASN A 97 7.21 -15.63 -30.76
CA ASN A 97 8.63 -15.90 -30.97
C ASN A 97 9.19 -16.75 -29.82
N TYR A 98 8.98 -18.06 -29.86
CA TYR A 98 9.56 -18.98 -28.88
C TYR A 98 11.05 -19.25 -29.17
N LYS A 99 11.88 -19.30 -28.12
CA LYS A 99 13.29 -19.70 -28.19
C LYS A 99 13.60 -20.87 -27.27
N VAL A 100 14.23 -21.91 -27.81
CA VAL A 100 14.60 -23.10 -27.06
C VAL A 100 15.88 -22.85 -26.27
N LEU A 101 15.86 -23.13 -24.97
CA LEU A 101 17.07 -23.10 -24.14
C LEU A 101 18.09 -24.15 -24.61
N THR A 102 19.34 -23.71 -24.74
CA THR A 102 20.47 -24.54 -25.18
C THR A 102 21.51 -24.77 -24.07
N LYS A 103 21.52 -23.93 -23.04
CA LYS A 103 22.44 -24.03 -21.90
C LYS A 103 21.70 -23.81 -20.57
N GLY A 104 22.41 -24.07 -19.47
CA GLY A 104 21.90 -23.81 -18.13
C GLY A 104 20.91 -24.84 -17.57
N TYR A 105 20.71 -25.98 -18.24
CA TYR A 105 19.93 -27.10 -17.69
C TYR A 105 20.63 -28.44 -17.90
N SER A 106 20.23 -29.44 -17.10
CA SER A 106 20.59 -30.86 -17.27
C SER A 106 19.44 -31.76 -16.86
N ILE A 107 19.24 -32.86 -17.59
CA ILE A 107 18.24 -33.90 -17.28
C ILE A 107 19.02 -35.13 -16.81
N ASP A 108 18.66 -35.68 -15.65
CA ASP A 108 19.43 -36.74 -14.98
C ASP A 108 19.42 -38.09 -15.72
N ASN A 109 18.30 -38.48 -16.31
CA ASN A 109 18.15 -39.72 -17.07
C ASN A 109 17.48 -39.45 -18.42
N LEU A 110 18.27 -39.55 -19.50
CA LEU A 110 17.74 -39.39 -20.87
C LEU A 110 17.21 -40.70 -21.47
N HIS A 111 17.58 -41.84 -20.91
CA HIS A 111 17.10 -43.15 -21.32
C HIS A 111 16.46 -43.86 -20.13
N LEU A 112 15.29 -44.45 -20.33
CA LEU A 112 14.52 -45.13 -19.29
C LEU A 112 14.12 -46.52 -19.77
N ASP A 113 14.75 -47.54 -19.19
CA ASP A 113 14.31 -48.94 -19.27
C ASP A 113 13.32 -49.27 -18.15
N PHE A 114 12.20 -49.88 -18.46
CA PHE A 114 11.23 -50.36 -17.47
C PHE A 114 11.29 -51.88 -17.41
N ALA A 115 11.51 -52.42 -16.21
CA ALA A 115 11.35 -53.85 -15.97
C ALA A 115 9.86 -54.25 -15.92
N THR A 116 9.57 -55.54 -15.97
CA THR A 116 8.24 -56.04 -15.63
C THR A 116 7.86 -55.61 -14.21
N GLU A 117 6.59 -55.28 -14.00
CA GLU A 117 6.05 -54.70 -12.74
C GLU A 117 6.54 -53.29 -12.38
N GLU A 118 7.44 -52.68 -13.16
CA GLU A 118 7.84 -51.29 -13.01
C GLU A 118 6.98 -50.40 -13.92
N PHE A 119 6.23 -49.47 -13.35
CA PHE A 119 5.23 -48.69 -14.09
C PHE A 119 5.43 -47.17 -14.06
N TYR A 120 6.43 -46.68 -13.33
CA TYR A 120 6.82 -45.27 -13.39
C TYR A 120 8.30 -45.09 -13.08
N LYS A 121 8.89 -44.06 -13.68
CA LYS A 121 10.21 -43.54 -13.34
C LYS A 121 10.15 -42.02 -13.23
N GLN A 122 10.82 -41.48 -12.22
CA GLN A 122 10.96 -40.04 -12.04
C GLN A 122 12.21 -39.55 -12.78
N VAL A 123 12.09 -38.37 -13.37
CA VAL A 123 13.14 -37.66 -14.09
C VAL A 123 13.25 -36.27 -13.49
N THR A 124 14.49 -35.82 -13.24
CA THR A 124 14.75 -34.51 -12.65
C THR A 124 15.50 -33.62 -13.63
N VAL A 125 14.93 -32.44 -13.87
CA VAL A 125 15.55 -31.34 -14.59
C VAL A 125 16.20 -30.42 -13.55
N SER A 126 17.50 -30.21 -13.66
CA SER A 126 18.23 -29.21 -12.87
C SER A 126 18.51 -27.99 -13.75
N MET A 127 18.17 -26.80 -13.27
CA MET A 127 18.31 -25.52 -13.96
C MET A 127 19.23 -24.60 -13.17
N THR A 128 20.10 -23.88 -13.86
CA THR A 128 21.05 -22.90 -13.30
C THR A 128 20.60 -21.50 -13.73
N PRO A 129 19.88 -20.75 -12.87
CA PRO A 129 19.21 -19.50 -13.25
C PRO A 129 20.12 -18.49 -13.94
N LYS A 130 21.34 -18.26 -13.41
CA LYS A 130 22.30 -17.30 -13.97
C LYS A 130 22.73 -17.61 -15.40
N VAL A 131 22.97 -18.90 -15.71
CA VAL A 131 23.35 -19.33 -17.08
C VAL A 131 22.17 -19.20 -18.05
N ILE A 132 20.94 -19.45 -17.55
CA ILE A 132 19.70 -19.28 -18.31
C ILE A 132 19.43 -17.80 -18.56
N GLU A 133 19.62 -16.93 -17.58
CA GLU A 133 19.47 -15.47 -17.71
C GLU A 133 20.40 -14.91 -18.80
N ASP A 134 21.67 -15.31 -18.79
CA ASP A 134 22.64 -14.96 -19.84
C ASP A 134 22.19 -15.42 -21.23
N GLU A 135 21.43 -16.52 -21.32
CA GLU A 135 20.83 -16.97 -22.58
C GLU A 135 19.63 -16.12 -22.97
N ILE A 136 18.70 -15.88 -22.04
CA ILE A 136 17.48 -15.10 -22.25
C ILE A 136 17.81 -13.70 -22.78
N ASN A 137 18.84 -13.08 -22.22
CA ASN A 137 19.31 -11.74 -22.60
C ASN A 137 19.86 -11.66 -24.03
N THR A 138 20.13 -12.78 -24.70
CA THR A 138 20.52 -12.78 -26.13
C THR A 138 19.33 -12.50 -27.06
N ALA A 139 18.10 -12.70 -26.58
CA ALA A 139 16.88 -12.43 -27.35
C ALA A 139 15.73 -12.00 -26.41
N PRO A 140 15.77 -10.77 -25.84
CA PRO A 140 14.90 -10.33 -24.74
C PRO A 140 13.41 -10.21 -25.11
N ASN A 141 13.08 -10.12 -26.39
CA ASN A 141 11.69 -10.05 -26.88
C ASN A 141 11.13 -11.44 -27.28
N SER A 142 11.71 -12.51 -26.75
CA SER A 142 11.30 -13.89 -27.04
C SER A 142 10.75 -14.56 -25.79
N THR A 143 9.80 -15.49 -25.97
CA THR A 143 9.39 -16.37 -24.88
C THR A 143 10.31 -17.58 -24.85
N TRP A 144 11.09 -17.74 -23.78
CA TRP A 144 12.05 -18.84 -23.68
C TRP A 144 11.40 -20.10 -23.15
N VAL A 145 11.75 -21.24 -23.74
CA VAL A 145 11.13 -22.54 -23.45
C VAL A 145 12.15 -23.65 -23.28
N LEU A 146 11.82 -24.61 -22.42
CA LEU A 146 12.49 -25.91 -22.34
C LEU A 146 11.48 -27.00 -22.71
N PRO A 147 11.38 -27.37 -24.01
CA PRO A 147 10.43 -28.33 -24.52
C PRO A 147 10.97 -29.75 -24.36
N ILE A 148 10.50 -30.48 -23.34
CA ILE A 148 10.87 -31.88 -23.11
C ILE A 148 9.85 -32.78 -23.78
N CYS A 149 10.30 -33.71 -24.61
CA CYS A 149 9.44 -34.70 -25.25
C CYS A 149 9.92 -36.13 -25.00
N LEU A 150 8.94 -37.02 -24.90
CA LEU A 150 9.09 -38.45 -24.76
C LEU A 150 9.06 -39.13 -26.13
N HIS A 151 10.05 -39.96 -26.41
CA HIS A 151 10.18 -40.73 -27.62
C HIS A 151 10.40 -42.21 -27.28
N SER A 152 9.88 -43.11 -28.10
CA SER A 152 10.22 -44.53 -28.04
C SER A 152 10.23 -45.07 -29.47
N GLU A 153 11.25 -45.88 -29.78
CA GLU A 153 11.34 -46.60 -31.06
C GLU A 153 10.55 -47.92 -31.01
N SER A 154 10.39 -48.50 -29.83
CA SER A 154 9.79 -49.82 -29.61
C SER A 154 8.34 -49.80 -29.16
N ASP A 155 7.91 -48.74 -28.47
CA ASP A 155 6.67 -48.71 -27.71
C ASP A 155 5.78 -47.52 -28.06
N LEU A 156 4.47 -47.67 -27.91
CA LEU A 156 3.53 -46.59 -28.21
C LEU A 156 3.63 -45.48 -27.15
N VAL A 157 3.75 -44.24 -27.60
CA VAL A 157 3.71 -43.05 -26.74
C VAL A 157 2.37 -42.33 -26.92
N ASN A 158 1.74 -41.94 -25.82
CA ASN A 158 0.50 -41.18 -25.87
C ASN A 158 0.73 -39.79 -26.48
N ALA A 159 0.23 -39.56 -27.69
CA ALA A 159 0.45 -38.32 -28.45
C ALA A 159 -0.03 -37.03 -27.75
N ALA A 160 -0.98 -37.11 -26.81
CA ALA A 160 -1.46 -35.95 -26.05
C ALA A 160 -0.67 -35.70 -24.75
N LYS A 161 0.13 -36.68 -24.32
CA LYS A 161 0.87 -36.66 -23.04
C LYS A 161 2.35 -36.99 -23.23
N ASN A 162 2.90 -36.68 -24.40
CA ASN A 162 4.28 -36.96 -24.75
C ASN A 162 5.21 -35.77 -24.54
N GLU A 163 4.72 -34.63 -24.03
CA GLU A 163 5.51 -33.40 -23.96
C GLU A 163 5.21 -32.56 -22.72
N ILE A 164 6.26 -31.92 -22.20
CA ILE A 164 6.21 -30.78 -21.28
C ILE A 164 6.86 -29.59 -22.00
N PHE A 165 6.06 -28.58 -22.32
CA PHE A 165 6.49 -27.35 -22.97
C PHE A 165 6.67 -26.24 -21.93
N MET A 166 7.76 -26.30 -21.16
CA MET A 166 7.99 -25.38 -20.05
C MET A 166 8.32 -23.98 -20.56
N LYS A 167 7.56 -22.96 -20.15
CA LYS A 167 7.91 -21.55 -20.38
C LYS A 167 8.79 -21.08 -19.23
N ILE A 168 9.99 -20.59 -19.54
CA ILE A 168 10.99 -20.22 -18.54
C ILE A 168 11.10 -18.71 -18.45
N ASN A 169 10.90 -18.19 -17.24
CA ASN A 169 11.16 -16.81 -16.90
C ASN A 169 12.24 -16.77 -15.82
N VAL A 170 13.20 -15.85 -15.94
CA VAL A 170 14.13 -15.54 -14.86
C VAL A 170 13.77 -14.18 -14.30
N VAL A 171 13.58 -14.11 -12.98
CA VAL A 171 13.27 -12.88 -12.26
C VAL A 171 14.35 -12.67 -11.21
N SER A 172 14.95 -11.49 -11.16
CA SER A 172 15.78 -11.09 -10.02
C SER A 172 14.84 -10.66 -8.90
N PRO A 173 14.78 -11.41 -7.78
CA PRO A 173 13.99 -10.97 -6.65
C PRO A 173 14.53 -9.64 -6.13
N SER A 174 13.66 -8.83 -5.53
CA SER A 174 14.03 -7.55 -4.97
C SER A 174 13.36 -7.33 -3.62
N VAL A 175 14.05 -6.58 -2.76
CA VAL A 175 13.51 -6.16 -1.47
C VAL A 175 13.12 -4.69 -1.54
N GLY A 176 11.99 -4.31 -0.95
CA GLY A 176 11.54 -2.93 -0.92
C GLY A 176 10.47 -2.69 0.13
N PHE A 177 10.17 -1.42 0.38
CA PHE A 177 8.96 -1.03 1.11
C PHE A 177 7.72 -1.42 0.31
N ASN A 178 6.75 -2.04 0.97
CA ASN A 178 5.49 -2.47 0.34
C ASN A 178 4.53 -1.29 0.13
N SER A 179 4.72 -0.21 0.89
CA SER A 179 4.02 1.06 0.74
C SER A 179 5.04 2.19 0.58
N ALA A 180 5.24 2.63 -0.67
CA ALA A 180 5.95 3.87 -0.97
C ALA A 180 4.92 5.01 -0.90
N VAL A 181 4.78 5.61 0.27
CA VAL A 181 3.91 6.76 0.44
C VAL A 181 4.66 7.70 1.33
N GLU A 182 5.17 8.79 0.74
CA GLU A 182 5.45 9.99 1.49
C GLU A 182 4.35 10.16 2.54
N ARG A 183 4.72 10.14 3.81
CA ARG A 183 3.75 10.17 4.90
C ARG A 183 3.91 11.49 5.62
N ILE A 184 2.84 12.28 5.55
CA ILE A 184 2.71 13.53 6.26
C ILE A 184 2.37 13.23 7.72
N VAL A 185 3.16 13.76 8.64
CA VAL A 185 2.96 13.66 10.08
C VAL A 185 2.76 15.06 10.62
N GLN A 186 1.54 15.35 11.10
CA GLN A 186 1.26 16.49 11.96
C GLN A 186 1.53 16.07 13.41
N TYR A 187 2.30 16.87 14.13
CA TYR A 187 2.81 16.53 15.44
C TYR A 187 2.41 17.53 16.52
N GLU A 188 1.70 17.03 17.53
CA GLU A 188 1.47 17.69 18.81
C GLU A 188 2.66 17.46 19.74
N ASN A 189 3.09 18.53 20.40
CA ASN A 189 4.31 18.52 21.20
C ASN A 189 4.28 17.48 22.35
N GLY A 190 5.41 16.79 22.56
CA GLY A 190 5.68 15.97 23.76
C GLY A 190 5.22 14.51 23.83
N THR A 191 4.52 13.93 22.84
CA THR A 191 4.15 12.50 22.89
C THR A 191 4.82 11.69 21.79
N PRO A 192 5.69 10.71 22.12
CA PRO A 192 6.32 9.86 21.11
C PRO A 192 5.29 9.15 20.23
N ARG A 193 5.45 9.24 18.91
CA ARG A 193 4.61 8.52 17.93
C ARG A 193 5.42 7.40 17.29
N VAL A 194 4.86 6.19 17.26
CA VAL A 194 5.46 5.05 16.57
C VAL A 194 4.78 4.87 15.23
N ASN A 195 5.55 4.98 14.15
CA ASN A 195 5.12 4.66 12.80
C ASN A 195 5.67 3.29 12.41
N SER A 196 4.82 2.44 11.83
CA SER A 196 5.24 1.16 11.23
C SER A 196 5.21 1.28 9.72
N VAL A 197 6.26 0.79 9.06
CA VAL A 197 6.35 0.72 7.61
C VAL A 197 6.73 -0.71 7.22
N GLU A 198 5.85 -1.37 6.48
CA GLU A 198 6.08 -2.74 6.01
C GLU A 198 7.05 -2.74 4.83
N PHE A 199 8.01 -3.65 4.87
CA PHE A 199 8.89 -3.97 3.76
C PHE A 199 8.97 -5.49 3.57
N GLY A 200 9.42 -5.92 2.40
CA GLY A 200 9.54 -7.34 2.12
C GLY A 200 10.19 -7.65 0.79
N ILE A 201 10.30 -8.95 0.53
CA ILE A 201 10.80 -9.50 -0.73
C ILE A 201 9.63 -9.86 -1.64
N ASP A 202 9.76 -9.56 -2.93
CA ASP A 202 8.74 -9.82 -3.96
C ASP A 202 8.67 -11.29 -4.43
N ALA A 203 9.43 -12.17 -3.80
CA ALA A 203 9.57 -13.58 -4.10
C ALA A 203 9.46 -14.44 -2.83
N GLU A 204 9.56 -15.77 -2.99
CA GLU A 204 9.80 -16.66 -1.85
C GLU A 204 11.20 -16.43 -1.28
N ASN A 205 11.31 -16.18 0.03
CA ASN A 205 12.60 -15.92 0.68
C ASN A 205 13.36 -17.24 0.91
N GLN A 206 14.29 -17.57 0.02
CA GLN A 206 15.08 -18.80 0.10
C GLN A 206 16.44 -18.63 0.81
N TRP A 207 16.85 -17.38 1.08
CA TRP A 207 18.22 -17.03 1.48
C TRP A 207 18.33 -16.69 2.96
N GLY A 208 17.31 -16.05 3.53
CA GLY A 208 17.50 -15.24 4.74
C GLY A 208 18.26 -13.95 4.40
N LEU A 209 17.72 -12.79 4.78
CA LEU A 209 18.19 -11.49 4.33
C LEU A 209 18.58 -10.63 5.53
N THR A 210 19.68 -9.88 5.38
CA THR A 210 19.98 -8.73 6.26
C THR A 210 19.49 -7.48 5.56
N CYS A 211 18.51 -6.79 6.14
CA CYS A 211 18.01 -5.52 5.64
C CYS A 211 18.58 -4.38 6.50
N THR A 212 19.22 -3.40 5.86
CA THR A 212 19.87 -2.26 6.52
C THR A 212 19.18 -0.97 6.14
N PHE A 213 18.98 -0.07 7.10
CA PHE A 213 18.26 1.20 6.96
C PHE A 213 19.17 2.36 7.36
N ALA A 214 19.18 3.42 6.56
CA ALA A 214 19.96 4.61 6.82
C ALA A 214 19.25 5.87 6.31
N VAL A 215 19.53 7.02 6.93
CA VAL A 215 19.03 8.30 6.44
C VAL A 215 19.79 8.72 5.18
N ASP A 216 19.07 9.13 4.14
CA ASP A 216 19.64 9.62 2.89
C ASP A 216 19.58 11.14 2.79
N GLU A 217 20.59 11.80 3.34
CA GLU A 217 20.71 13.26 3.33
C GLU A 217 20.82 13.84 1.91
N THR A 218 21.40 13.08 0.98
CA THR A 218 21.54 13.53 -0.43
C THR A 218 20.18 13.56 -1.11
N TYR A 219 19.35 12.56 -0.85
CA TYR A 219 17.96 12.54 -1.32
C TYR A 219 17.13 13.68 -0.70
N ALA A 220 17.28 13.94 0.60
CA ALA A 220 16.63 15.08 1.27
C ALA A 220 16.96 16.41 0.56
N ALA A 221 18.25 16.69 0.36
CA ALA A 221 18.71 17.92 -0.26
C ALA A 221 18.24 18.09 -1.72
N ALA A 222 18.12 16.99 -2.46
CA ALA A 222 17.70 17.01 -3.87
C ALA A 222 16.18 17.16 -4.04
N MET A 223 15.39 16.45 -3.23
CA MET A 223 13.94 16.34 -3.41
C MET A 223 13.13 17.28 -2.52
N TYR A 224 13.66 17.68 -1.37
CA TYR A 224 13.01 18.55 -0.39
C TYR A 224 13.92 19.74 0.00
N PRO A 225 14.34 20.59 -0.96
CA PRO A 225 15.35 21.62 -0.73
C PRO A 225 14.93 22.72 0.25
N THR A 226 13.63 22.85 0.54
CA THR A 226 13.06 23.81 1.51
C THR A 226 12.85 23.20 2.90
N TYR A 227 13.01 21.89 3.06
CA TYR A 227 12.80 21.18 4.31
C TYR A 227 14.13 21.01 5.06
N LYS A 228 14.08 21.10 6.39
CA LYS A 228 15.21 20.73 7.25
C LYS A 228 15.29 19.20 7.33
N LEU A 229 16.49 18.63 7.38
CA LEU A 229 16.63 17.22 7.77
C LEU A 229 16.16 17.07 9.22
N LEU A 230 15.37 16.03 9.52
CA LEU A 230 14.96 15.79 10.90
C LEU A 230 16.20 15.51 11.78
N PRO A 231 16.37 16.21 12.93
CA PRO A 231 17.50 15.98 13.82
C PRO A 231 17.56 14.55 14.35
N ALA A 232 18.77 14.00 14.45
CA ALA A 232 19.01 12.59 14.84
C ALA A 232 18.47 12.26 16.25
N GLU A 233 18.38 13.24 17.13
CA GLU A 233 17.81 13.10 18.47
C GLU A 233 16.28 13.00 18.48
N CYS A 234 15.61 13.32 17.37
CA CYS A 234 14.15 13.36 17.26
C CYS A 234 13.55 12.07 16.71
N TYR A 235 14.36 11.07 16.36
CA TYR A 235 13.85 9.79 15.87
C TYR A 235 14.73 8.62 16.31
N GLU A 236 14.13 7.43 16.31
CA GLU A 236 14.82 6.16 16.53
C GLU A 236 14.19 5.09 15.63
N PHE A 237 15.03 4.29 14.97
CA PHE A 237 14.60 3.08 14.26
C PHE A 237 15.74 2.06 14.25
N SER A 238 15.42 0.79 14.03
CA SER A 238 16.42 -0.27 13.91
C SER A 238 17.21 -0.13 12.61
N GLU A 239 18.52 0.08 12.69
CA GLU A 239 19.39 0.13 11.50
C GLU A 239 19.47 -1.20 10.76
N ASN A 240 19.20 -2.32 11.43
CA ASN A 240 19.30 -3.66 10.85
C ASN A 240 18.13 -4.54 11.28
N ILE A 241 17.47 -5.20 10.32
CA ILE A 241 16.41 -6.18 10.54
C ILE A 241 16.74 -7.45 9.76
N GLN A 242 16.60 -8.60 10.42
CA GLN A 242 16.81 -9.92 9.81
C GLN A 242 15.47 -10.48 9.32
N LEU A 243 15.38 -10.77 8.03
CA LEU A 243 14.25 -11.48 7.43
C LEU A 243 14.65 -12.92 7.17
N ARG A 244 14.29 -13.85 8.06
CA ARG A 244 14.77 -15.24 8.02
C ARG A 244 14.22 -15.97 6.80
N LYS A 245 14.91 -17.04 6.38
CA LYS A 245 14.43 -17.92 5.30
C LYS A 245 12.97 -18.34 5.55
N GLY A 246 12.12 -18.16 4.54
CA GLY A 246 10.68 -18.38 4.59
C GLY A 246 9.84 -17.17 5.05
N GLU A 247 10.44 -16.17 5.71
CA GLU A 247 9.75 -14.92 6.05
C GLU A 247 9.74 -13.99 4.84
N LYS A 248 8.58 -13.44 4.49
CA LYS A 248 8.40 -12.61 3.28
C LYS A 248 8.34 -11.11 3.57
N ILE A 249 7.84 -10.75 4.75
CA ILE A 249 7.58 -9.36 5.16
C ILE A 249 8.07 -9.11 6.59
N ALA A 250 8.42 -7.87 6.89
CA ALA A 250 8.71 -7.36 8.22
C ALA A 250 8.36 -5.86 8.32
N ASP A 251 8.30 -5.35 9.54
CA ASP A 251 8.00 -3.94 9.82
C ASP A 251 9.25 -3.19 10.30
N LEU A 252 9.48 -2.01 9.74
CA LEU A 252 10.37 -1.00 10.31
C LEU A 252 9.56 -0.09 11.23
N PHE A 253 9.84 -0.13 12.53
CA PHE A 253 9.26 0.79 13.50
C PHE A 253 10.14 2.04 13.63
N ILE A 254 9.52 3.20 13.38
CA ILE A 254 10.14 4.52 13.47
C ILE A 254 9.46 5.26 14.62
N THR A 255 10.18 5.42 15.72
CA THR A 255 9.75 6.21 16.86
C THR A 255 10.17 7.65 16.65
N PHE A 256 9.23 8.57 16.76
CA PHE A 256 9.46 10.01 16.67
C PHE A 256 9.29 10.67 18.04
N THR A 257 10.22 11.54 18.43
CA THR A 257 10.21 12.30 19.70
C THR A 257 10.53 13.77 19.45
N GLY A 258 9.52 14.63 19.46
CA GLY A 258 9.66 16.05 19.08
C GLY A 258 9.79 17.05 20.24
N GLU A 259 10.08 16.63 21.48
CA GLU A 259 10.15 17.54 22.66
C GLU A 259 11.10 18.74 22.50
N LYS A 260 11.99 18.72 21.49
CA LYS A 260 13.00 19.76 21.21
C LYS A 260 13.07 20.17 19.74
N LEU A 261 12.09 19.80 18.93
CA LEU A 261 12.12 20.13 17.51
C LEU A 261 11.80 21.62 17.34
N GLU A 262 12.66 22.37 16.64
CA GLU A 262 12.35 23.76 16.26
C GLU A 262 11.21 23.79 15.23
N TRP A 263 10.62 24.96 14.98
CA TRP A 263 9.60 25.06 13.94
C TRP A 263 10.18 24.91 12.56
N GLY A 264 9.28 24.45 11.69
CA GLY A 264 9.51 24.34 10.28
C GLY A 264 9.10 22.99 9.76
N ASP A 265 9.39 22.83 8.48
CA ASP A 265 9.11 21.61 7.75
C ASP A 265 10.35 20.73 7.76
N TYR A 266 10.17 19.49 8.19
CA TYR A 266 11.23 18.50 8.31
C TYR A 266 10.99 17.32 7.39
N VAL A 267 12.09 16.70 6.96
CA VAL A 267 12.05 15.46 6.19
C VAL A 267 12.98 14.41 6.81
N LEU A 268 12.52 13.16 6.84
CA LEU A 268 13.32 11.99 7.21
C LEU A 268 13.21 10.95 6.09
N PRO A 269 14.11 10.97 5.10
CA PRO A 269 14.19 9.94 4.07
C PRO A 269 15.04 8.76 4.55
N ILE A 270 14.42 7.60 4.71
CA ILE A 270 15.07 6.35 5.10
C ILE A 270 15.24 5.49 3.85
N ARG A 271 16.50 5.30 3.45
CA ARG A 271 16.88 4.36 2.41
C ARG A 271 17.12 2.98 3.01
N MET A 272 16.61 1.96 2.35
CA MET A 272 16.93 0.58 2.67
C MET A 272 17.90 -0.05 1.67
N SER A 273 18.66 -1.03 2.14
CA SER A 273 19.48 -1.94 1.34
C SER A 273 19.35 -3.34 1.92
N SER A 274 19.70 -4.36 1.14
CA SER A 274 19.60 -5.74 1.58
C SER A 274 20.65 -6.64 0.92
N ASP A 275 21.01 -7.70 1.63
CA ASP A 275 21.94 -8.76 1.19
C ASP A 275 21.39 -10.14 1.60
N PRO A 276 21.53 -11.19 0.76
CA PRO A 276 22.17 -11.21 -0.57
C PRO A 276 21.27 -10.72 -1.72
N VAL A 277 19.99 -10.46 -1.46
CA VAL A 277 19.05 -9.97 -2.49
C VAL A 277 19.08 -8.45 -2.50
N ALA A 278 19.31 -7.84 -3.66
CA ALA A 278 19.39 -6.39 -3.79
C ALA A 278 18.04 -5.70 -3.53
N SER A 279 18.08 -4.49 -2.98
CA SER A 279 16.89 -3.65 -2.85
C SER A 279 16.46 -3.05 -4.18
N SER A 280 15.15 -2.96 -4.45
CA SER A 280 14.62 -2.30 -5.65
C SER A 280 14.82 -0.78 -5.59
N PRO A 281 15.48 -0.15 -6.59
CA PRO A 281 15.68 1.30 -6.62
C PRO A 281 14.39 2.13 -6.56
N GLU A 282 13.27 1.57 -6.99
CA GLU A 282 11.95 2.23 -7.00
C GLU A 282 11.22 2.13 -5.67
N LYS A 283 11.61 1.17 -4.82
CA LYS A 283 10.92 0.85 -3.56
C LYS A 283 11.84 0.89 -2.35
N ASN A 284 13.09 1.32 -2.49
CA ASN A 284 14.06 1.32 -1.41
C ASN A 284 14.11 2.63 -0.62
N MET A 285 13.13 3.51 -0.80
CA MET A 285 13.06 4.79 -0.09
C MET A 285 11.70 4.92 0.59
N HIS A 286 11.72 5.26 1.89
CA HIS A 286 10.55 5.69 2.63
C HIS A 286 10.80 7.11 3.14
N VAL A 287 9.84 8.02 2.94
CA VAL A 287 10.01 9.44 3.32
C VAL A 287 8.92 9.83 4.30
N LEU A 288 9.34 10.32 5.47
CA LEU A 288 8.46 11.00 6.40
C LEU A 288 8.60 12.51 6.21
N VAL A 289 7.49 13.18 5.96
CA VAL A 289 7.39 14.64 5.90
C VAL A 289 6.69 15.10 7.16
N ILE A 290 7.33 15.97 7.93
CA ILE A 290 6.89 16.38 9.25
C ILE A 290 6.70 17.89 9.24
N HIS A 291 5.48 18.33 9.52
CA HIS A 291 5.19 19.75 9.72
C HIS A 291 5.11 20.00 11.21
N HIS A 292 6.07 20.77 11.74
CA HIS A 292 6.04 21.19 13.14
C HIS A 292 5.61 22.66 13.23
N SER A 293 4.31 22.87 13.45
CA SER A 293 3.70 24.17 13.70
C SER A 293 3.88 24.63 15.16
N SER A 294 3.82 25.94 15.31
CA SER A 294 4.53 26.84 16.24
C SER A 294 4.04 26.96 17.70
N ASN A 295 4.79 27.65 18.58
CA ASN A 295 4.31 28.13 19.90
C ASN A 295 3.27 29.27 19.81
N TRP A 296 2.67 29.46 18.63
CA TRP A 296 1.72 30.52 18.42
C TRP A 296 0.55 30.30 19.36
N GLU A 297 0.08 31.41 19.88
CA GLU A 297 -1.05 31.42 20.78
C GLU A 297 -2.16 32.16 20.07
N VAL A 298 -3.37 31.65 20.23
CA VAL A 298 -4.57 32.32 19.75
C VAL A 298 -5.38 32.82 20.93
N THR A 299 -5.93 34.01 20.78
CA THR A 299 -6.85 34.62 21.74
C THR A 299 -8.00 35.28 21.00
N GLY A 300 -9.05 35.61 21.74
CA GLY A 300 -10.23 36.30 21.26
C GLY A 300 -11.09 36.69 22.44
N LYS A 301 -12.17 37.42 22.19
CA LYS A 301 -13.03 37.97 23.27
C LYS A 301 -13.68 36.89 24.14
N TYR A 302 -14.00 35.73 23.56
CA TYR A 302 -14.74 34.67 24.24
C TYR A 302 -14.52 33.31 23.57
N GLU A 303 -14.62 32.25 24.37
CA GLU A 303 -14.70 30.86 23.91
C GLU A 303 -15.84 30.15 24.64
N GLU A 304 -16.72 29.47 23.91
CA GLU A 304 -17.90 28.82 24.46
C GLU A 304 -17.59 27.42 25.02
N ARG A 305 -17.80 27.26 26.34
CA ARG A 305 -17.55 26.02 27.09
C ARG A 305 -18.83 25.35 27.65
N ARG A 306 -20.03 25.79 27.26
CA ARG A 306 -21.32 25.24 27.75
C ARG A 306 -21.62 23.83 27.24
N TYR A 307 -22.35 23.05 28.05
CA TYR A 307 -22.98 21.78 27.67
C TYR A 307 -22.05 20.74 27.01
N ASN A 308 -20.88 20.50 27.61
CA ASN A 308 -19.83 19.62 27.09
C ASN A 308 -19.15 20.12 25.80
N SER A 309 -19.34 21.38 25.38
CA SER A 309 -18.49 21.96 24.33
C SER A 309 -17.07 22.12 24.87
N GLY A 310 -16.13 21.38 24.30
CA GLY A 310 -14.70 21.53 24.55
C GLY A 310 -14.12 22.75 23.84
N GLY A 311 -14.92 23.79 23.55
CA GLY A 311 -14.50 24.95 22.75
C GLY A 311 -13.34 25.69 23.39
N LYS A 312 -12.14 25.60 22.81
CA LYS A 312 -10.94 26.28 23.34
C LYS A 312 -10.15 26.94 22.23
N PHE A 313 -9.63 28.14 22.49
CA PHE A 313 -8.75 28.84 21.56
C PHE A 313 -7.60 27.96 21.09
N LYS A 314 -6.90 27.28 22.02
CA LYS A 314 -5.76 26.42 21.68
C LYS A 314 -6.08 25.31 20.68
N HIS A 315 -7.34 24.91 20.54
CA HIS A 315 -7.76 23.90 19.58
C HIS A 315 -7.73 24.40 18.14
N LEU A 316 -7.64 25.71 17.90
CA LEU A 316 -7.53 26.25 16.55
C LEU A 316 -6.17 25.99 15.89
N LEU A 317 -5.18 25.53 16.66
CA LEU A 317 -3.79 25.33 16.23
C LEU A 317 -3.22 24.02 16.77
N ASP A 318 -4.07 23.07 17.21
CA ASP A 318 -3.62 21.81 17.83
C ASP A 318 -3.48 20.66 16.83
N GLY A 319 -3.99 20.82 15.61
CA GLY A 319 -3.96 19.81 14.56
C GLY A 319 -4.91 18.62 14.79
N ASP A 320 -5.80 18.67 15.79
CA ASP A 320 -6.82 17.64 16.01
C ASP A 320 -8.18 18.08 15.42
N PRO A 321 -8.62 17.51 14.29
CA PRO A 321 -9.91 17.87 13.69
C PRO A 321 -11.13 17.57 14.58
N LYS A 322 -10.96 16.83 15.68
CA LYS A 322 -12.05 16.50 16.62
C LYS A 322 -12.24 17.53 17.72
N THR A 323 -11.24 18.37 17.96
CA THR A 323 -11.35 19.50 18.88
C THR A 323 -11.83 20.73 18.09
N PHE A 324 -12.20 21.79 18.82
CA PHE A 324 -12.68 23.01 18.19
C PHE A 324 -12.63 24.21 19.13
N TRP A 325 -12.81 25.39 18.55
CA TRP A 325 -13.21 26.63 19.22
C TRP A 325 -14.61 27.06 18.76
N ALA A 326 -15.36 27.71 19.64
CA ALA A 326 -16.67 28.28 19.35
C ALA A 326 -16.81 29.69 19.96
N SER A 327 -17.39 30.62 19.21
CA SER A 327 -17.79 31.94 19.69
C SER A 327 -19.01 31.88 20.61
N HIS A 328 -19.41 33.00 21.21
CA HIS A 328 -20.62 33.03 22.03
C HIS A 328 -21.88 32.76 21.18
N TRP A 329 -22.78 31.92 21.68
CA TRP A 329 -23.94 31.41 20.93
C TRP A 329 -25.20 32.28 21.00
N ASP A 330 -25.20 33.39 21.75
CA ASP A 330 -26.38 34.26 22.00
C ASP A 330 -26.68 35.22 20.84
N GLY A 331 -26.28 34.83 19.63
CA GLY A 331 -26.48 35.54 18.37
C GLY A 331 -26.30 37.06 18.46
N PRO A 332 -27.28 37.90 18.07
CA PRO A 332 -27.16 39.35 18.12
C PRO A 332 -26.89 39.96 19.51
N ASN A 333 -27.15 39.21 20.59
CA ASN A 333 -26.87 39.65 21.96
C ASN A 333 -25.46 39.24 22.43
N ALA A 334 -24.71 38.54 21.57
CA ALA A 334 -23.40 38.06 21.92
C ALA A 334 -22.44 39.21 22.25
N ARG A 335 -21.67 39.02 23.31
CA ARG A 335 -20.80 40.08 23.86
C ARG A 335 -19.46 40.17 23.15
N ASP A 336 -19.13 39.18 22.33
CA ASP A 336 -17.92 39.12 21.52
C ASP A 336 -18.13 39.66 20.10
N LEU A 337 -19.28 40.25 19.75
CA LEU A 337 -19.55 40.75 18.40
C LEU A 337 -18.72 42.00 18.03
N PRO A 338 -18.17 42.07 16.80
CA PRO A 338 -17.91 40.93 15.91
C PRO A 338 -16.81 40.04 16.50
N PRO A 339 -16.87 38.70 16.35
CA PRO A 339 -15.82 37.82 16.83
C PRO A 339 -14.48 38.19 16.17
N VAL A 340 -13.46 38.32 17.01
CA VAL A 340 -12.08 38.58 16.60
C VAL A 340 -11.20 37.49 17.20
N LEU A 341 -10.44 36.82 16.33
CA LEU A 341 -9.35 35.93 16.70
C LEU A 341 -8.04 36.63 16.37
N VAL A 342 -7.08 36.54 17.29
CA VAL A 342 -5.72 37.04 17.09
C VAL A 342 -4.76 35.89 17.36
N ILE A 343 -3.93 35.57 16.37
CA ILE A 343 -2.83 34.62 16.46
C ILE A 343 -1.56 35.44 16.69
N ASP A 344 -0.91 35.24 17.84
CA ASP A 344 0.41 35.80 18.13
C ASP A 344 1.49 34.88 17.61
N THR A 345 2.12 35.28 16.51
CA THR A 345 3.18 34.51 15.87
C THR A 345 4.54 34.67 16.55
N LYS A 346 4.59 35.43 17.66
CA LYS A 346 5.77 35.79 18.46
C LYS A 346 6.80 36.68 17.76
N GLU A 347 6.94 36.58 16.45
CA GLU A 347 7.76 37.42 15.59
C GLU A 347 7.01 37.85 14.32
N GLU A 348 7.56 38.79 13.55
CA GLU A 348 6.89 39.30 12.34
C GLU A 348 7.07 38.37 11.14
N HIS A 349 5.95 37.96 10.53
CA HIS A 349 5.96 37.15 9.30
C HIS A 349 5.22 37.82 8.14
N SER A 350 5.57 37.40 6.93
CA SER A 350 4.73 37.55 5.74
C SER A 350 3.83 36.32 5.60
N PHE A 351 2.53 36.51 5.40
CA PHE A 351 1.55 35.43 5.29
C PHE A 351 1.08 35.24 3.86
N GLY A 352 1.08 34.00 3.36
CA GLY A 352 0.69 33.67 1.99
C GLY A 352 -0.73 33.14 1.86
N LYS A 353 -1.17 32.32 2.83
CA LYS A 353 -2.49 31.69 2.83
C LYS A 353 -3.01 31.50 4.24
N ILE A 354 -4.33 31.47 4.36
CA ILE A 354 -5.03 30.98 5.55
C ILE A 354 -6.08 29.94 5.15
N GLY A 355 -6.10 28.82 5.86
CA GLY A 355 -7.06 27.74 5.75
C GLY A 355 -7.91 27.65 7.00
N PHE A 356 -9.19 27.34 6.83
CA PHE A 356 -10.12 27.07 7.93
C PHE A 356 -10.76 25.70 7.75
N MET A 357 -10.77 24.91 8.83
CA MET A 357 -11.54 23.69 8.91
C MET A 357 -12.79 23.92 9.76
N HIS A 358 -13.95 23.49 9.24
CA HIS A 358 -15.20 23.50 10.00
C HIS A 358 -15.30 22.28 10.92
N ILE A 359 -16.07 22.41 11.98
CA ILE A 359 -16.42 21.29 12.86
C ILE A 359 -17.30 20.27 12.14
N ASP A 360 -17.22 18.99 12.53
CA ASP A 360 -18.18 17.98 12.10
C ASP A 360 -19.53 18.21 12.81
N ASN A 361 -20.60 18.44 12.04
CA ASN A 361 -21.88 18.89 12.58
C ASN A 361 -23.06 18.05 12.09
N ASP A 362 -22.94 16.73 12.25
CA ASP A 362 -24.04 15.76 12.29
C ASP A 362 -25.06 15.90 11.13
N GLY A 363 -24.56 16.18 9.92
CA GLY A 363 -25.36 16.23 8.69
C GLY A 363 -26.05 17.57 8.37
N GLN A 364 -25.75 18.66 9.09
CA GLN A 364 -26.25 20.00 8.78
C GLN A 364 -25.32 20.71 7.78
N LYS A 365 -25.50 20.43 6.47
CA LYS A 365 -24.80 21.15 5.39
C LYS A 365 -25.11 22.66 5.43
N ASP A 366 -24.16 23.48 4.98
CA ASP A 366 -24.35 24.89 4.61
C ASP A 366 -24.61 25.92 5.74
N LYS A 367 -24.18 25.64 6.98
CA LYS A 367 -24.42 26.54 8.12
C LYS A 367 -23.23 27.40 8.54
N HIS A 368 -22.04 27.16 8.00
CA HIS A 368 -20.81 27.88 8.35
C HIS A 368 -20.37 28.88 7.26
N ASN A 369 -21.34 29.60 6.68
CA ASN A 369 -21.11 30.60 5.62
C ASN A 369 -20.67 31.94 6.23
N TYR A 370 -19.49 31.94 6.86
CA TYR A 370 -18.97 33.12 7.54
C TYR A 370 -18.42 34.14 6.55
N GLN A 371 -18.51 35.43 6.90
CA GLN A 371 -17.76 36.47 6.22
C GLN A 371 -16.56 36.87 7.06
N LEU A 372 -15.37 36.82 6.45
CA LEU A 372 -14.09 37.01 7.12
C LEU A 372 -13.32 38.20 6.52
N GLU A 373 -12.65 38.93 7.40
CA GLU A 373 -11.64 39.94 7.08
C GLU A 373 -10.32 39.56 7.74
N PHE A 374 -9.21 39.73 7.02
CA PHE A 374 -7.87 39.34 7.47
C PHE A 374 -6.95 40.56 7.58
N TYR A 375 -6.25 40.67 8.71
CA TYR A 375 -5.31 41.76 8.96
C TYR A 375 -4.03 41.24 9.60
N VAL A 376 -2.97 42.03 9.47
CA VAL A 376 -1.76 41.91 10.28
C VAL A 376 -1.51 43.16 11.10
N SER A 377 -0.84 43.00 12.23
CA SER A 377 -0.40 44.11 13.07
C SER A 377 0.86 43.71 13.83
N SER A 378 1.68 44.68 14.20
CA SER A 378 2.78 44.50 15.17
C SER A 378 2.59 45.34 16.42
N ASP A 379 1.44 46.01 16.55
CA ASP A 379 1.09 46.77 17.75
C ASP A 379 0.75 45.80 18.88
N SER A 380 1.46 45.89 20.00
CA SER A 380 1.25 45.03 21.17
C SER A 380 -0.14 45.17 21.81
N ARG A 381 -0.86 46.26 21.51
CA ARG A 381 -2.28 46.41 21.90
C ARG A 381 -3.20 45.46 21.13
N THR A 382 -2.74 44.86 20.05
CA THR A 382 -3.46 43.81 19.32
C THR A 382 -3.55 42.53 20.13
N TRP A 383 -2.58 42.25 20.99
CA TRP A 383 -2.60 41.04 21.81
C TRP A 383 -3.43 41.22 23.08
N TRP A 384 -4.31 40.26 23.31
CA TRP A 384 -4.98 40.10 24.59
C TRP A 384 -4.31 39.00 25.41
N ASN A 385 -3.43 39.40 26.31
CA ASN A 385 -2.80 38.49 27.27
C ASN A 385 -3.78 38.16 28.40
N PHE A 386 -4.74 37.27 28.13
CA PHE A 386 -5.73 36.78 29.09
C PHE A 386 -5.58 35.27 29.25
N ASP A 387 -5.50 34.82 30.50
CA ASP A 387 -5.38 33.40 30.82
C ASP A 387 -6.78 32.75 30.82
N HIS A 388 -7.23 32.36 29.63
CA HIS A 388 -8.55 31.75 29.45
C HIS A 388 -8.68 30.44 30.23
N GLU A 389 -7.63 29.60 30.27
CA GLU A 389 -7.70 28.32 30.99
C GLU A 389 -7.87 28.52 32.49
N LYS A 390 -7.13 29.45 33.10
CA LYS A 390 -7.31 29.81 34.50
C LYS A 390 -8.67 30.47 34.75
N PHE A 391 -9.15 31.30 33.84
CA PHE A 391 -10.47 31.92 33.98
C PHE A 391 -11.59 30.87 34.11
N TRP A 392 -11.49 29.79 33.34
CA TRP A 392 -12.45 28.70 33.35
C TRP A 392 -12.18 27.63 34.42
N GLU A 393 -11.05 27.70 35.13
CA GLU A 393 -10.70 26.74 36.18
C GLU A 393 -11.75 26.76 37.30
N GLY A 394 -12.35 25.59 37.58
CA GLY A 394 -13.37 25.44 38.61
C GLY A 394 -14.73 26.08 38.28
N LYS A 395 -14.93 26.60 37.06
CA LYS A 395 -16.22 27.10 36.60
C LYS A 395 -16.94 26.02 35.78
N GLU A 396 -18.17 25.68 36.19
CA GLU A 396 -19.09 24.85 35.41
C GLU A 396 -20.37 25.65 35.09
N ASN A 397 -20.89 25.46 33.86
CA ASN A 397 -22.15 25.95 33.28
C ASN A 397 -22.92 27.13 33.94
N GLY A 398 -23.22 28.14 33.13
CA GLY A 398 -24.47 28.91 33.24
C GLY A 398 -24.35 30.38 33.62
N ASP A 399 -23.47 30.75 34.55
CA ASP A 399 -23.40 32.11 35.10
C ASP A 399 -21.97 32.66 35.09
N VAL A 400 -21.37 32.73 33.90
CA VAL A 400 -20.18 33.57 33.74
C VAL A 400 -20.64 35.02 33.74
N ASP A 401 -20.35 35.73 34.84
CA ASP A 401 -20.51 37.17 34.87
C ASP A 401 -19.46 37.80 33.93
N TRP A 402 -19.93 38.46 32.87
CA TRP A 402 -19.08 39.15 31.90
C TRP A 402 -18.21 40.23 32.53
N THR A 403 -18.58 40.75 33.71
CA THR A 403 -17.73 41.68 34.46
C THR A 403 -16.47 41.00 35.01
N GLU A 404 -16.47 39.67 35.20
CA GLU A 404 -15.31 38.89 35.61
C GLU A 404 -14.37 38.55 34.44
N TYR A 405 -14.88 38.52 33.21
CA TYR A 405 -14.08 38.21 32.01
C TYR A 405 -13.02 39.30 31.72
N GLY A 406 -12.96 40.37 32.50
CA GLY A 406 -11.85 41.32 32.50
C GLY A 406 -11.66 41.97 31.14
N TRP A 407 -12.76 42.45 30.53
CA TRP A 407 -12.74 43.16 29.25
C TRP A 407 -11.61 44.18 29.22
N LYS A 408 -10.59 43.92 28.40
CA LYS A 408 -9.45 44.83 28.26
C LYS A 408 -9.90 45.97 27.34
N THR A 409 -10.20 47.12 27.93
CA THR A 409 -10.50 48.36 27.20
C THR A 409 -9.29 48.91 26.41
N ASP A 410 -8.12 48.30 26.56
CA ASP A 410 -6.85 48.77 25.97
C ASP A 410 -6.43 48.03 24.69
N THR A 411 -7.22 47.08 24.17
CA THR A 411 -6.93 46.52 22.84
C THR A 411 -7.31 47.50 21.74
N ASN A 412 -6.67 47.37 20.58
CA ASN A 412 -7.02 48.14 19.38
C ASN A 412 -8.13 47.50 18.54
N TRP A 413 -8.87 46.51 19.07
CA TRP A 413 -9.85 45.72 18.30
C TRP A 413 -11.04 46.57 17.86
N GLU A 414 -11.48 47.51 18.71
CA GLU A 414 -12.65 48.37 18.44
C GLU A 414 -12.38 49.46 17.40
N ASN A 415 -11.16 50.01 17.39
CA ASN A 415 -10.78 51.09 16.47
C ASN A 415 -9.88 50.63 15.32
N GLN A 416 -9.43 49.37 15.34
CA GLN A 416 -8.54 48.73 14.36
C GLN A 416 -7.26 49.53 14.13
N ALA A 417 -6.79 50.27 15.14
CA ALA A 417 -5.60 51.10 15.01
C ALA A 417 -4.38 50.24 14.73
N ASN A 418 -3.64 50.56 13.66
CA ASN A 418 -2.45 49.84 13.19
C ASN A 418 -2.72 48.42 12.65
N TRP A 419 -3.96 48.09 12.30
CA TRP A 419 -4.26 46.89 11.53
C TRP A 419 -4.07 47.17 10.04
N VAL A 420 -3.35 46.30 9.34
CA VAL A 420 -3.14 46.38 7.91
C VAL A 420 -3.87 45.23 7.23
N PRO A 421 -4.82 45.49 6.31
CA PRO A 421 -5.56 44.43 5.65
C PRO A 421 -4.62 43.61 4.74
N VAL A 422 -4.74 42.29 4.79
CA VAL A 422 -3.94 41.34 3.99
C VAL A 422 -4.80 40.39 3.17
N GLY A 423 -6.10 40.65 3.03
CA GLY A 423 -7.00 39.85 2.23
C GLY A 423 -8.24 40.62 1.82
N LYS A 424 -8.99 40.07 0.86
CA LYS A 424 -10.32 40.58 0.53
C LYS A 424 -11.34 40.04 1.53
N VAL A 425 -12.44 40.77 1.71
CA VAL A 425 -13.62 40.24 2.40
C VAL A 425 -14.03 38.95 1.71
N THR A 426 -14.12 37.88 2.48
CA THR A 426 -14.26 36.52 1.96
C THR A 426 -15.49 35.86 2.55
N GLU A 427 -16.28 35.19 1.71
CA GLU A 427 -17.41 34.38 2.13
C GLU A 427 -17.04 32.90 2.04
N MET A 428 -17.18 32.19 3.16
CA MET A 428 -16.89 30.75 3.24
C MET A 428 -18.01 29.92 2.61
N LYS A 429 -17.63 28.81 1.98
CA LYS A 429 -18.53 27.90 1.27
C LYS A 429 -19.09 26.77 2.14
N SER A 430 -18.66 26.67 3.41
CA SER A 430 -19.08 25.61 4.34
C SER A 430 -18.76 24.20 3.83
N LEU A 431 -17.47 23.92 3.59
CA LEU A 431 -16.95 22.63 3.09
C LEU A 431 -17.22 21.43 4.03
N HIS A 432 -16.99 20.21 3.53
CA HIS A 432 -17.17 18.98 4.31
C HIS A 432 -16.04 18.82 5.33
N HIS A 433 -16.33 18.44 6.58
CA HIS A 433 -15.29 18.06 7.54
C HIS A 433 -14.59 16.76 7.10
N PRO A 434 -13.25 16.61 7.18
CA PRO A 434 -12.23 17.56 7.66
C PRO A 434 -11.49 18.31 6.52
N GLU A 435 -12.21 18.97 5.61
CA GLU A 435 -11.62 19.77 4.53
C GLU A 435 -11.29 21.20 5.00
N TYR A 436 -10.18 21.72 4.48
CA TYR A 436 -9.81 23.13 4.64
C TYR A 436 -10.33 23.97 3.48
N GLU A 437 -10.90 25.13 3.79
CA GLU A 437 -11.12 26.19 2.82
C GLU A 437 -10.00 27.22 2.91
N TYR A 438 -9.22 27.35 1.82
CA TYR A 438 -8.05 28.24 1.76
C TYR A 438 -8.35 29.56 1.06
N PHE A 439 -7.74 30.62 1.58
CA PHE A 439 -7.77 31.97 1.03
C PHE A 439 -6.36 32.53 0.88
N ASP A 440 -6.08 33.11 -0.29
CA ASP A 440 -4.82 33.77 -0.56
C ASP A 440 -4.73 35.12 0.17
N LEU A 441 -3.55 35.41 0.69
CA LEU A 441 -3.23 36.63 1.42
C LEU A 441 -2.21 37.49 0.65
N ASP A 442 -2.25 38.80 0.88
CA ASP A 442 -1.22 39.74 0.43
C ASP A 442 0.02 39.59 1.31
N SER A 443 0.99 38.83 0.81
CA SER A 443 2.25 38.56 1.50
C SER A 443 3.26 39.71 1.46
N SER A 444 2.93 40.85 0.84
CA SER A 444 3.81 42.01 0.77
C SER A 444 3.93 42.77 2.10
N VAL A 445 3.05 42.48 3.05
CA VAL A 445 3.02 43.11 4.38
C VAL A 445 3.42 42.10 5.45
N LYS A 446 4.23 42.55 6.40
CA LYS A 446 4.61 41.77 7.59
C LYS A 446 3.85 42.22 8.83
N GLY A 447 3.61 41.28 9.74
CA GLY A 447 3.17 41.58 11.09
C GLY A 447 3.34 40.39 12.02
N ARG A 448 3.34 40.67 13.33
CA ARG A 448 3.43 39.64 14.39
C ARG A 448 2.09 39.04 14.79
N TYR A 449 1.03 39.83 14.66
CA TYR A 449 -0.32 39.41 15.02
C TYR A 449 -1.09 39.20 13.73
N PHE A 450 -1.51 37.96 13.48
CA PHE A 450 -2.49 37.68 12.44
C PHE A 450 -3.89 37.77 13.02
N ILE A 451 -4.77 38.50 12.37
CA ILE A 451 -6.07 38.87 12.92
C ILE A 451 -7.15 38.41 11.96
N ILE A 452 -8.10 37.65 12.49
CA ILE A 452 -9.28 37.18 11.78
C ILE A 452 -10.48 37.85 12.41
N LYS A 453 -11.19 38.66 11.63
CA LYS A 453 -12.40 39.32 12.06
C LYS A 453 -13.59 38.74 11.31
N VAL A 454 -14.57 38.23 12.06
CA VAL A 454 -15.78 37.62 11.49
C VAL A 454 -16.88 38.67 11.43
N THR A 455 -17.18 39.15 10.22
CA THR A 455 -18.18 40.21 9.99
C THR A 455 -19.61 39.66 9.87
N TYR A 456 -19.75 38.36 9.59
CA TYR A 456 -21.02 37.66 9.55
C TYR A 456 -20.84 36.22 10.06
N SER A 457 -21.59 35.82 11.09
CA SER A 457 -21.50 34.52 11.76
C SER A 457 -22.47 33.47 11.21
N GLY A 458 -22.85 33.61 9.94
CA GLY A 458 -23.73 32.64 9.27
C GLY A 458 -25.16 32.66 9.82
N THR A 459 -25.90 31.57 9.60
CA THR A 459 -27.32 31.46 10.01
C THR A 459 -27.53 30.93 11.42
N ARG A 460 -26.47 30.47 12.09
CA ARG A 460 -26.48 30.02 13.49
C ARG A 460 -26.16 31.15 14.46
N ASP A 461 -25.79 32.32 13.94
CA ASP A 461 -25.27 33.46 14.68
C ASP A 461 -24.13 33.08 15.66
N MET A 462 -23.34 32.05 15.31
CA MET A 462 -22.20 31.54 16.08
C MET A 462 -21.11 31.04 15.13
N VAL A 463 -19.85 31.31 15.49
CA VAL A 463 -18.67 30.91 14.75
C VAL A 463 -18.03 29.70 15.40
N GLU A 464 -17.74 28.67 14.61
CA GLU A 464 -17.07 27.46 15.05
C GLU A 464 -16.00 27.08 14.03
N PHE A 465 -14.80 26.81 14.53
CA PHE A 465 -13.67 26.32 13.73
C PHE A 465 -13.06 25.14 14.45
N ALA A 466 -12.80 24.06 13.71
CA ALA A 466 -12.02 22.94 14.20
C ALA A 466 -10.55 23.33 14.26
N GLU A 467 -10.01 23.83 13.14
CA GLU A 467 -8.57 24.12 12.99
C GLU A 467 -8.35 25.31 12.04
N ILE A 468 -7.26 26.04 12.24
CA ILE A 468 -6.76 27.10 11.36
C ILE A 468 -5.35 26.74 10.89
N ASP A 469 -5.17 26.67 9.57
CA ASP A 469 -3.85 26.54 8.97
C ASP A 469 -3.39 27.92 8.46
N LEU A 470 -2.33 28.49 9.04
CA LEU A 470 -1.81 29.78 8.64
C LEU A 470 -0.39 29.62 8.10
N GLN A 471 -0.21 29.94 6.81
CA GLN A 471 1.03 29.69 6.07
C GLN A 471 1.83 30.98 5.91
N THR A 472 3.08 30.95 6.37
CA THR A 472 4.07 32.02 6.12
C THR A 472 4.78 31.82 4.77
N VAL A 473 5.48 32.85 4.28
CA VAL A 473 6.21 32.79 3.00
C VAL A 473 7.68 33.23 3.11
N ASP A 474 8.16 33.47 4.33
CA ASP A 474 9.47 34.03 4.59
C ASP A 474 10.52 33.03 5.07
#